data_AF-Q7M220-F1
#
_entry.id   AF-Q7M220-F1
#
_cell.length_a   1.000
_cell.length_b   1.000
_cell.length_c   1.000
_cell.angle_alpha   90.00
_cell.angle_beta   90.00
_cell.angle_gamma   90.00
#
_symmetry.space_group_name_H-M   'P 1'
#
loop_
_entity.id
_entity.type
_entity.pdbx_description
1 polymer ?
#
loop_
_entity_poly.entity_id
_entity_poly.type
_entity_poly.pdbx_seq_one_letter_code
_entity_poly.pdbx_strand_id
1 'polypeptide(L)'
;SVGGQCVPGLAMPHNPLGACRTYVVSQICHVGPRLFTWDMKRRCCDELLAIPAYCRCEALRILMDGVVTQQGVFEGGYLKDMPNCPRVTQRSYAATLVAPQECNLPTIHGSPYCPTLQAGY
;
A
#
# COMPACT_ATOMS: atom_id res chain seq x y z
N SER A 1 13.22 2.09 23.10
CA SER A 1 13.80 1.29 22.00
C SER A 1 12.81 0.20 21.65
N VAL A 2 12.37 -0.07 20.42
CA VAL A 2 12.93 0.18 19.09
C VAL A 2 11.74 0.44 18.15
N GLY A 3 11.58 1.66 17.62
CA GLY A 3 10.83 1.82 16.38
C GLY A 3 11.74 1.30 15.28
N GLY A 4 11.55 0.03 14.88
CA GLY A 4 12.39 -0.57 13.84
C GLY A 4 12.32 0.28 12.57
N GLN A 5 13.43 0.39 11.84
CA GLN A 5 13.41 1.10 10.56
C GLN A 5 12.45 0.39 9.60
N CYS A 6 11.51 1.13 9.00
CA CYS A 6 10.54 0.59 8.06
C CYS A 6 11.16 0.44 6.66
N VAL A 7 12.08 -0.51 6.55
CA VAL A 7 12.87 -0.76 5.34
C VAL A 7 12.49 -2.13 4.75
N PRO A 8 12.28 -2.24 3.42
CA PRO A 8 12.13 -3.53 2.75
C PRO A 8 13.30 -4.48 3.02
N GLY A 9 13.00 -5.75 3.27
CA GLY A 9 13.98 -6.77 3.67
C GLY A 9 14.31 -6.78 5.17
N LEU A 10 13.85 -5.79 5.94
CA LEU A 10 14.05 -5.73 7.39
C LEU A 10 12.73 -5.84 8.15
N ALA A 11 11.88 -4.81 8.06
CA ALA A 11 10.61 -4.75 8.79
C ALA A 11 9.39 -5.11 7.93
N MET A 12 9.60 -5.29 6.63
CA MET A 12 8.60 -5.71 5.65
C MET A 12 9.28 -6.49 4.52
N PRO A 13 8.54 -7.30 3.74
CA PRO A 13 9.10 -8.01 2.59
C PRO A 13 9.70 -7.06 1.55
N HIS A 14 10.66 -7.55 0.77
CA HIS A 14 11.07 -6.89 -0.48
C HIS A 14 9.87 -6.79 -1.43
N ASN A 15 9.76 -5.68 -2.16
CA ASN A 15 8.63 -5.38 -3.04
C ASN A 15 7.27 -5.56 -2.32
N PRO A 16 7.03 -4.83 -1.22
CA PRO A 16 5.86 -5.02 -0.38
C PRO A 16 4.57 -4.64 -1.11
N LEU A 17 3.47 -5.28 -0.75
CA LEU A 17 2.10 -4.93 -1.16
C LEU A 17 1.77 -5.14 -2.66
N GLY A 18 2.38 -6.15 -3.29
CA GLY A 18 2.11 -6.50 -4.69
C GLY A 18 0.64 -6.91 -4.97
N ALA A 19 -0.02 -7.58 -4.03
CA ALA A 19 -1.46 -7.87 -4.15
C ALA A 19 -2.30 -6.60 -4.03
N CYS A 20 -1.89 -5.65 -3.17
CA CYS A 20 -2.57 -4.36 -3.07
C CYS A 20 -2.47 -3.55 -4.36
N ARG A 21 -1.33 -3.57 -5.08
CA ARG A 21 -1.25 -2.98 -6.43
C ARG A 21 -2.36 -3.53 -7.32
N THR A 22 -2.49 -4.86 -7.36
CA THR A 22 -3.48 -5.53 -8.22
C THR A 22 -4.90 -5.13 -7.82
N TYR A 23 -5.19 -5.13 -6.52
CA TYR A 23 -6.47 -4.72 -5.99
C TYR A 23 -6.82 -3.26 -6.32
N VAL A 24 -5.93 -2.31 -6.03
CA VAL A 24 -6.13 -0.86 -6.28
C VAL A 24 -6.41 -0.60 -7.76
N VAL A 25 -5.57 -1.15 -8.66
CA VAL A 25 -5.73 -0.94 -10.10
C VAL A 25 -7.02 -1.61 -10.62
N SER A 26 -7.36 -2.80 -10.13
CA SER A 26 -8.60 -3.49 -10.53
C SER A 26 -9.84 -2.73 -10.07
N GLN A 27 -9.80 -2.17 -8.86
CA GLN A 27 -10.93 -1.47 -8.26
C GLN A 27 -11.18 -0.11 -8.90
N ILE A 28 -10.13 0.67 -9.14
CA ILE A 28 -10.24 2.08 -9.57
C ILE A 28 -10.10 2.24 -11.07
N CYS A 29 -9.23 1.46 -11.71
CA CYS A 29 -9.01 1.55 -13.14
C CYS A 29 -9.82 0.52 -13.93
N HIS A 30 -10.50 -0.42 -13.25
CA HIS A 30 -11.19 -1.56 -13.88
C HIS A 30 -10.28 -2.40 -14.79
N VAL A 31 -8.99 -2.45 -14.44
CA VAL A 31 -7.94 -3.21 -15.16
C VAL A 31 -7.35 -4.24 -14.22
N GLY A 32 -7.42 -5.52 -14.58
CA GLY A 32 -6.86 -6.56 -13.73
C GLY A 32 -7.17 -7.98 -14.18
N PRO A 33 -6.68 -8.97 -13.41
CA PRO A 33 -6.95 -10.37 -13.67
C PRO A 33 -8.44 -10.69 -13.47
N ARG A 34 -8.90 -11.82 -14.04
CA ARG A 34 -10.26 -12.36 -13.83
C ARG A 34 -10.39 -13.03 -12.44
N LEU A 35 -10.11 -12.26 -11.39
CA LEU A 35 -10.36 -12.63 -10.01
C LEU A 35 -11.56 -11.85 -9.50
N PHE A 36 -12.22 -12.34 -8.46
CA PHE A 36 -13.24 -11.55 -7.78
C PHE A 36 -12.58 -10.43 -6.96
N THR A 37 -13.22 -9.27 -6.91
CA THR A 37 -12.74 -8.12 -6.13
C THR A 37 -12.52 -8.45 -4.65
N TRP A 38 -13.36 -9.30 -4.06
CA TRP A 38 -13.22 -9.73 -2.66
C TRP A 38 -11.95 -10.56 -2.44
N ASP A 39 -11.57 -11.42 -3.38
CA ASP A 39 -10.34 -12.22 -3.31
C ASP A 39 -9.10 -11.33 -3.40
N MET A 40 -9.13 -10.33 -4.30
CA MET A 40 -8.04 -9.35 -4.44
C MET A 40 -7.90 -8.51 -3.18
N LYS A 41 -9.02 -8.02 -2.62
CA LYS A 41 -9.04 -7.29 -1.36
C LYS A 41 -8.47 -8.12 -0.21
N ARG A 42 -8.92 -9.37 -0.07
CA ARG A 42 -8.42 -10.28 0.98
C ARG A 42 -6.90 -10.44 0.91
N ARG A 43 -6.35 -10.75 -0.27
CA ARG A 43 -4.89 -10.91 -0.46
C ARG A 43 -4.11 -9.63 -0.15
N CYS A 44 -4.63 -8.47 -0.57
CA CYS A 44 -4.04 -7.18 -0.21
C CYS A 44 -4.02 -6.98 1.31
N CYS A 45 -5.14 -7.23 1.99
CA CYS A 45 -5.24 -7.06 3.43
C CYS A 45 -4.38 -8.07 4.19
N ASP A 46 -4.21 -9.30 3.69
CA ASP A 46 -3.30 -10.29 4.26
C ASP A 46 -1.83 -9.80 4.21
N GLU A 47 -1.40 -9.24 3.07
CA GLU A 47 -0.06 -8.63 2.94
C GLU A 47 0.13 -7.44 3.87
N LEU A 48 -0.87 -6.56 3.99
CA LEU A 48 -0.81 -5.37 4.83
C LEU A 48 -0.85 -5.73 6.33
N LEU A 49 -1.58 -6.77 6.71
CA LEU A 49 -1.65 -7.28 8.08
C LEU A 49 -0.30 -7.85 8.53
N ALA A 50 0.40 -8.56 7.63
CA ALA A 50 1.71 -9.17 7.89
C ALA A 50 2.80 -8.12 8.18
N ILE A 51 2.60 -6.87 7.79
CA ILE A 51 3.49 -5.75 8.10
C ILE A 51 3.17 -5.21 9.51
N PRO A 52 4.17 -4.98 10.38
CA PRO A 52 3.96 -4.42 11.71
C PRO A 52 3.20 -3.09 11.63
N ALA A 53 2.30 -2.85 12.61
CA ALA A 53 1.44 -1.67 12.62
C ALA A 53 2.22 -0.36 12.43
N TYR A 54 3.39 -0.24 13.06
CA TYR A 54 4.24 0.95 12.98
C TYR A 54 4.85 1.20 11.58
N CYS A 55 4.82 0.21 10.68
CA CYS A 55 5.33 0.33 9.30
C CYS A 55 4.26 0.31 8.21
N ARG A 56 2.98 0.13 8.52
CA ARG A 56 1.91 0.04 7.50
C ARG A 56 1.78 1.30 6.65
N CYS A 57 1.87 2.48 7.26
CA CYS A 57 1.83 3.75 6.50
C CYS A 57 3.04 3.90 5.57
N GLU A 58 4.23 3.48 6.01
CA GLU A 58 5.42 3.53 5.16
C GLU A 58 5.33 2.52 4.01
N ALA A 59 4.80 1.32 4.25
CA ALA A 59 4.56 0.35 3.19
C ALA A 59 3.57 0.87 2.14
N LEU A 60 2.51 1.57 2.56
CA LEU A 60 1.59 2.24 1.63
C LEU A 60 2.29 3.36 0.86
N ARG A 61 3.16 4.16 1.50
CA ARG A 61 3.98 5.16 0.81
C ARG A 61 4.87 4.51 -0.25
N ILE A 62 5.53 3.40 0.07
CA ILE A 62 6.37 2.62 -0.86
C ILE A 62 5.54 2.06 -2.02
N LEU A 63 4.33 1.54 -1.76
CA LEU A 63 3.42 1.10 -2.84
C LEU A 63 3.14 2.25 -3.84
N MET A 64 2.89 3.47 -3.32
CA MET A 64 2.53 4.65 -4.13
C MET A 64 3.72 5.30 -4.85
N ASP A 65 4.86 5.41 -4.17
CA ASP A 65 6.01 6.24 -4.59
C ASP A 65 7.29 5.47 -4.82
N GLY A 66 7.37 4.27 -4.26
CA GLY A 66 8.58 3.48 -4.22
C GLY A 66 9.60 4.01 -3.23
N VAL A 67 10.73 3.31 -3.20
CA VAL A 67 11.89 3.63 -2.39
C VAL A 67 13.14 3.03 -3.05
N VAL A 68 14.28 3.71 -2.90
CA VAL A 68 15.59 3.12 -3.22
C VAL A 68 16.13 2.51 -1.92
N THR A 69 16.36 1.20 -1.92
CA THR A 69 16.92 0.49 -0.76
C THR A 69 18.38 0.85 -0.54
N GLN A 70 18.94 0.46 0.61
CA GLN A 70 20.37 0.67 0.90
C GLN A 70 21.30 -0.03 -0.12
N GLN A 71 20.80 -1.09 -0.76
CA GLN A 71 21.48 -1.82 -1.82
C GLN A 71 21.34 -1.16 -3.21
N GLY A 72 20.70 0.01 -3.29
CA GLY A 72 20.49 0.74 -4.55
C GLY A 72 19.37 0.19 -5.43
N VAL A 73 18.51 -0.70 -4.90
CA VAL A 73 17.40 -1.30 -5.66
C VAL A 73 16.15 -0.45 -5.49
N PHE A 74 15.47 -0.13 -6.59
CA PHE A 74 14.17 0.53 -6.54
C PHE A 74 13.05 -0.50 -6.33
N GLU A 75 12.28 -0.34 -5.26
CA GLU A 75 11.17 -1.23 -4.90
C GLU A 75 9.87 -0.45 -4.74
N GLY A 76 8.73 -1.10 -5.02
CA GLY A 76 7.42 -0.45 -4.97
C GLY A 76 7.16 0.48 -6.16
N GLY A 77 6.52 1.62 -5.91
CA GLY A 77 6.26 2.64 -6.94
C GLY A 77 5.36 2.09 -8.05
N TYR A 78 4.39 1.28 -7.68
CA TYR A 78 3.62 0.49 -8.63
C TYR A 78 2.56 1.29 -9.39
N LEU A 79 2.10 2.38 -8.80
CA LEU A 79 1.00 3.19 -9.31
C LEU A 79 1.54 4.18 -10.36
N LYS A 80 0.96 4.13 -11.55
CA LYS A 80 1.42 4.88 -12.74
C LYS A 80 0.20 5.37 -13.52
N ASP A 81 0.38 6.40 -14.34
CA ASP A 81 -0.68 6.84 -15.23
C ASP A 81 -1.08 5.73 -16.19
N MET A 82 -2.38 5.50 -16.33
CA MET A 82 -2.98 4.57 -17.27
C MET A 82 -4.04 5.29 -18.08
N PRO A 83 -4.42 4.79 -19.27
CA PRO A 83 -5.53 5.34 -20.05
C PRO A 83 -6.78 5.48 -19.19
N ASN A 84 -7.30 6.70 -19.05
CA ASN A 84 -8.46 7.05 -18.23
C ASN A 84 -8.35 6.73 -16.72
N CYS A 85 -7.15 6.42 -16.20
CA CYS A 85 -6.93 6.19 -14.78
C CYS A 85 -5.61 6.84 -14.33
N PRO A 86 -5.65 8.13 -13.96
CA PRO A 86 -4.48 8.87 -13.50
C PRO A 86 -3.85 8.27 -12.25
N ARG A 87 -2.53 8.41 -12.11
CA ARG A 87 -1.77 7.95 -10.94
C ARG A 87 -2.32 8.53 -9.64
N VAL A 88 -2.74 9.80 -9.64
CA VAL A 88 -3.29 10.47 -8.46
C VAL A 88 -4.53 9.77 -7.92
N THR A 89 -5.43 9.29 -8.78
CA THR A 89 -6.64 8.58 -8.36
C THR A 89 -6.30 7.24 -7.70
N GLN A 90 -5.34 6.51 -8.28
CA GLN A 90 -4.85 5.26 -7.69
C GLN A 90 -4.21 5.50 -6.32
N ARG A 91 -3.41 6.56 -6.17
CA ARG A 91 -2.76 6.94 -4.91
C ARG A 91 -3.78 7.31 -3.82
N SER A 92 -4.77 8.13 -4.16
CA SER A 92 -5.81 8.53 -3.23
C SER A 92 -6.56 7.32 -2.67
N TYR A 93 -6.83 6.30 -3.51
CA TYR A 93 -7.44 5.06 -3.05
C TYR A 93 -6.46 4.19 -2.24
N ALA A 94 -5.20 4.08 -2.66
CA ALA A 94 -4.20 3.32 -1.90
C ALA A 94 -4.01 3.85 -0.46
N ALA A 95 -4.10 5.17 -0.27
CA ALA A 95 -4.02 5.80 1.04
C ALA A 95 -5.15 5.39 2.00
N THR A 96 -6.28 4.88 1.50
CA THR A 96 -7.40 4.43 2.31
C THR A 96 -7.36 2.95 2.67
N LEU A 97 -6.35 2.19 2.24
CA LEU A 97 -6.31 0.73 2.44
C LEU A 97 -6.32 0.30 3.92
N VAL A 98 -5.80 1.12 4.84
CA VAL A 98 -5.87 0.85 6.29
C VAL A 98 -7.24 1.16 6.91
N ALA A 99 -8.10 1.93 6.22
CA ALA A 99 -9.33 2.46 6.78
C ALA A 99 -10.38 1.36 7.06
N PRO A 100 -11.40 1.65 7.90
CA PRO A 100 -12.43 0.67 8.26
C PRO A 100 -13.20 0.07 7.08
N GLN A 101 -13.37 0.83 5.99
CA GLN A 101 -14.03 0.35 4.78
C GLN A 101 -13.16 -0.62 3.97
N GLU A 102 -11.85 -0.63 4.22
CA GLU A 102 -10.87 -1.47 3.53
C GLU A 102 -10.36 -2.62 4.41
N CYS A 103 -9.12 -2.55 4.89
CA CYS A 103 -8.54 -3.62 5.69
C CYS A 103 -8.75 -3.43 7.20
N ASN A 104 -9.17 -2.24 7.64
CA ASN A 104 -9.39 -1.89 9.05
C ASN A 104 -8.20 -2.26 9.97
N LEU A 105 -6.99 -1.86 9.58
CA LEU A 105 -5.75 -2.25 10.27
C LEU A 105 -5.17 -1.07 11.04
N PRO A 106 -4.85 -1.21 12.35
CA PRO A 106 -4.23 -0.13 13.11
C PRO A 106 -2.85 0.22 12.56
N THR A 107 -2.43 1.48 12.69
CA THR A 107 -1.13 1.95 12.21
C THR A 107 -0.22 2.37 13.38
N ILE A 108 0.87 3.08 13.08
CA ILE A 108 1.70 3.72 14.11
C ILE A 108 0.90 4.67 15.02
N HIS A 109 -0.25 5.16 14.55
CA HIS A 109 -1.13 6.06 15.28
C HIS A 109 -2.11 5.35 16.22
N GLY A 110 -2.08 4.00 16.28
CA GLY A 110 -3.04 3.22 17.06
C GLY A 110 -4.46 3.18 16.47
N SER A 111 -4.68 3.82 15.31
CA SER A 111 -5.96 3.89 14.60
C SER A 111 -5.81 3.42 13.14
N PRO A 112 -6.90 3.00 12.46
CA PRO A 112 -6.89 2.59 11.05
C PRO A 112 -6.76 3.79 10.09
N TYR A 113 -5.67 4.54 10.21
CA TYR A 113 -5.50 5.83 9.54
C TYR A 113 -4.02 6.18 9.32
N CYS A 114 -3.70 6.81 8.18
CA CYS A 114 -2.38 7.34 7.84
C CYS A 114 -2.52 8.82 7.42
N PRO A 115 -2.34 9.78 8.36
CA PRO A 115 -2.59 11.21 8.12
C PRO A 115 -1.76 11.78 6.97
N THR A 116 -0.48 11.42 6.91
CA THR A 116 0.50 11.96 5.96
C THR A 116 0.31 11.48 4.52
N LEU A 117 -0.61 10.55 4.28
CA LEU A 117 -0.89 9.99 2.96
C LEU A 117 -2.15 10.57 2.32
N GLN A 118 -2.95 11.35 3.05
CA GLN A 118 -4.18 11.92 2.54
C GLN A 118 -3.90 13.18 1.70
N ALA A 119 -4.64 13.33 0.59
CA ALA A 119 -4.54 14.52 -0.25
C ALA A 119 -5.02 15.75 0.54
N GLY A 120 -4.15 16.75 0.71
CA GLY A 120 -4.49 18.02 1.36
C GLY A 120 -3.68 18.37 2.61
N TYR A 121 -2.69 17.57 2.99
CA TYR A 121 -1.62 17.95 3.93
C TYR A 121 -0.31 18.26 3.19
#